data_AF-A0A3M0A0B0-F1
#
_entry.id   AF-A0A3M0A0B0-F1
#
_cell.length_a   1.000
_cell.length_b   1.000
_cell.length_c   1.000
_cell.angle_alpha   90.00
_cell.angle_beta   90.00
_cell.angle_gamma   90.00
#
_symmetry.space_group_name_H-M   'P 1'
#
loop_
_entity.id
_entity.type
_entity.pdbx_description
1 polymer ?
#
loop_
_entity_poly.entity_id
_entity_poly.type
_entity_poly.pdbx_seq_one_letter_code
_entity_poly.pdbx_strand_id
1 'polypeptide(L)'
;MEQINEQISESLFKKRRFIESFCNYAKIEDSFRYKNNGEKRSGFLNHFVENLDNDAKTIFLENYIFKNRSGEWYLSHWSKGTYYKKLNDVTNLFMRFINEYY
;
A
#
# COMPACT_ATOMS: atom_id res chain seq x y z
N MET A 1 13.50 7.79 -10.44
CA MET A 1 12.91 8.68 -11.46
C MET A 1 12.40 7.93 -12.68
N GLU A 2 13.23 7.47 -13.64
CA GLU A 2 12.71 6.77 -14.85
C GLU A 2 11.98 5.44 -14.55
N GLN A 3 12.50 4.63 -13.61
CA GLN A 3 11.94 3.31 -13.29
C GLN A 3 10.55 3.33 -12.60
N ILE A 4 10.18 4.43 -11.91
CA ILE A 4 8.88 4.52 -11.22
C ILE A 4 7.77 4.95 -12.19
N ASN A 5 8.10 5.84 -13.13
CA ASN A 5 7.16 6.27 -14.18
C ASN A 5 6.74 5.11 -15.09
N GLU A 6 7.65 4.19 -15.40
CA GLU A 6 7.31 2.97 -16.17
C GLU A 6 6.29 2.10 -15.41
N GLN A 7 6.44 1.95 -14.09
CA GLN A 7 5.57 1.12 -13.25
C GLN A 7 4.12 1.65 -13.11
N ILE A 8 3.90 2.96 -13.28
CA ILE A 8 2.55 3.56 -13.23
C ILE A 8 1.70 3.11 -14.44
N SER A 9 2.33 2.76 -15.56
CA SER A 9 1.64 2.21 -16.74
C SER A 9 1.41 0.70 -16.70
N GLU A 10 1.97 0.01 -15.69
CA GLU A 10 1.93 -1.45 -15.61
C GLU A 10 0.58 -2.00 -15.12
N SER A 11 0.39 -3.32 -15.33
CA SER A 11 -0.80 -4.02 -14.89
C SER A 11 -0.96 -3.96 -13.37
N LEU A 12 -2.22 -4.05 -12.91
CA LEU A 12 -2.55 -4.08 -11.48
C LEU A 12 -1.72 -5.12 -10.72
N PHE A 13 -1.50 -6.29 -11.32
CA PHE A 13 -0.68 -7.35 -10.74
C PHE A 13 0.75 -6.89 -10.44
N LYS A 14 1.43 -6.26 -11.40
CA LYS A 14 2.81 -5.81 -11.22
C LYS A 14 2.92 -4.70 -10.17
N LYS A 15 2.01 -3.73 -10.22
CA LYS A 15 1.94 -2.66 -9.22
C LYS A 15 1.76 -3.23 -7.82
N ARG A 16 0.82 -4.17 -7.64
CA ARG A 16 0.60 -4.84 -6.35
C ARG A 16 1.88 -5.50 -5.83
N ARG A 17 2.59 -6.24 -6.68
CA ARG A 17 3.86 -6.90 -6.31
C ARG A 17 4.94 -5.90 -5.89
N PHE A 18 5.04 -4.77 -6.60
CA PHE A 18 5.94 -3.69 -6.24
C PHE A 18 5.58 -3.11 -4.86
N ILE A 19 4.31 -2.74 -4.65
CA ILE A 19 3.83 -2.16 -3.40
C ILE A 19 4.06 -3.12 -2.23
N GLU A 20 3.80 -4.41 -2.40
CA GLU A 20 4.06 -5.42 -1.38
C GLU A 20 5.55 -5.48 -1.01
N SER A 21 6.43 -5.40 -1.99
CA SER A 21 7.89 -5.42 -1.78
C SER A 21 8.34 -4.14 -1.06
N PHE A 22 7.84 -2.98 -1.51
CA PHE A 22 8.09 -1.69 -0.91
C PHE A 22 7.63 -1.63 0.55
N CYS A 23 6.40 -2.06 0.85
CA CYS A 23 5.86 -2.06 2.22
C CYS A 23 6.65 -2.99 3.15
N ASN A 24 7.14 -4.13 2.66
CA ASN A 24 8.00 -5.01 3.46
C ASN A 24 9.34 -4.34 3.77
N TYR A 25 9.96 -3.71 2.77
CA TYR A 25 11.21 -2.98 2.95
C TYR A 25 11.06 -1.85 3.98
N ALA A 26 10.04 -1.00 3.82
CA ALA A 26 9.77 0.10 4.73
C ALA A 26 9.52 -0.36 6.16
N LYS A 27 8.79 -1.47 6.36
CA LYS A 27 8.60 -2.07 7.69
C LYS A 27 9.91 -2.54 8.34
N ILE A 28 10.78 -3.17 7.54
CA ILE A 28 12.09 -3.61 8.02
C ILE A 28 12.91 -2.39 8.43
N GLU A 29 12.96 -1.37 7.58
CA GLU A 29 13.68 -0.12 7.86
C GLU A 29 13.19 0.57 9.14
N ASP A 30 11.86 0.70 9.32
CA ASP A 30 11.26 1.25 10.53
C ASP A 30 11.62 0.44 11.78
N SER A 31 11.66 -0.89 11.68
CA SER A 31 12.03 -1.76 12.80
C SER A 31 13.49 -1.57 13.24
N PHE A 32 14.40 -1.37 12.27
CA PHE A 32 15.81 -1.07 12.56
C PHE A 32 15.99 0.32 13.18
N ARG A 33 15.28 1.33 12.66
CA ARG A 33 15.32 2.70 13.19
C ARG A 33 14.77 2.78 14.61
N TYR A 34 13.65 2.09 14.91
CA TYR A 34 13.08 2.03 16.26
C TYR A 34 14.06 1.41 17.26
N LYS A 35 14.73 0.31 16.90
CA LYS A 35 15.71 -0.36 17.76
C LYS A 35 16.89 0.53 18.14
N ASN A 36 17.31 1.42 17.22
CA ASN A 36 18.49 2.26 17.42
C ASN A 36 18.19 3.60 18.11
N ASN A 37 17.03 4.21 17.82
CA ASN A 37 16.75 5.60 18.24
C ASN A 37 15.54 5.77 19.16
N GLY A 38 14.74 4.72 19.43
CA GLY A 38 13.59 4.77 20.33
C GLY A 38 12.41 5.66 19.88
N GLU A 39 12.57 6.46 18.82
CA GLU A 39 11.52 7.31 18.27
C GLU A 39 10.57 6.53 17.36
N LYS A 40 9.30 6.44 17.76
CA LYS A 40 8.22 5.98 16.90
C LYS A 40 7.75 7.14 16.02
N ARG A 41 8.56 7.54 15.03
CA ARG A 41 8.08 8.48 14.00
C ARG A 41 6.94 7.80 13.23
N SER A 42 5.90 8.55 12.90
CA SER A 42 4.86 8.11 11.97
C SER A 42 5.55 7.88 10.62
N GLY A 43 5.92 6.63 10.34
CA GLY A 43 6.59 6.25 9.09
C GLY A 43 5.77 6.69 7.88
N PHE A 44 6.43 6.87 6.74
CA PHE A 44 5.81 7.26 5.46
C PHE A 44 4.50 6.48 5.16
N LEU A 45 4.47 5.19 5.47
CA LEU A 45 3.27 4.35 5.33
C LEU A 45 2.11 4.78 6.24
N ASN A 46 2.39 5.20 7.48
CA ASN A 46 1.36 5.70 8.39
C ASN A 46 0.79 7.02 7.86
N HIS A 47 1.65 7.92 7.38
CA HIS A 47 1.21 9.18 6.78
C HIS A 47 0.27 8.93 5.58
N PHE A 48 0.62 7.99 4.69
CA PHE A 48 -0.26 7.59 3.60
C PHE A 48 -1.61 7.09 4.12
N VAL A 49 -1.60 6.11 5.03
CA VAL A 49 -2.79 5.43 5.56
C VAL A 49 -3.72 6.37 6.31
N GLU A 50 -3.20 7.37 7.01
CA GLU A 50 -3.99 8.35 7.76
C GLU A 50 -4.76 9.32 6.86
N ASN A 51 -4.29 9.52 5.62
CA ASN A 51 -4.94 10.41 4.64
C ASN A 51 -5.90 9.67 3.69
N LEU A 52 -6.08 8.36 3.86
CA LEU A 52 -7.03 7.58 3.08
C LEU A 52 -8.45 7.65 3.69
N ASP A 53 -9.46 7.62 2.82
CA ASP A 53 -10.82 7.31 3.26
C ASP A 53 -10.93 5.88 3.83
N ASN A 54 -12.01 5.59 4.54
CA ASN A 54 -12.17 4.31 5.24
C ASN A 54 -12.10 3.08 4.33
N ASP A 55 -12.64 3.15 3.12
CA ASP A 55 -12.63 2.03 2.17
C ASP A 55 -11.21 1.81 1.63
N ALA A 56 -10.58 2.88 1.18
CA ALA A 56 -9.22 2.87 0.67
C ALA A 56 -8.23 2.39 1.74
N LYS A 57 -8.39 2.88 2.97
CA LYS A 57 -7.62 2.48 4.14
C LYS A 57 -7.76 0.98 4.42
N THR A 58 -8.99 0.48 4.44
CA THR A 58 -9.26 -0.95 4.68
C THR A 58 -8.60 -1.80 3.60
N ILE A 59 -8.80 -1.45 2.33
CA ILE A 59 -8.22 -2.18 1.20
C ILE A 59 -6.70 -2.18 1.25
N PHE A 60 -6.08 -1.03 1.53
CA PHE A 60 -4.63 -0.91 1.60
C PHE A 60 -4.05 -1.76 2.73
N LEU A 61 -4.63 -1.65 3.94
CA LEU A 61 -4.19 -2.38 5.11
C LEU A 61 -4.30 -3.89 4.92
N GLU A 62 -5.46 -4.39 4.51
CA GLU A 62 -5.71 -5.83 4.34
C GLU A 62 -4.82 -6.43 3.24
N ASN A 63 -4.58 -5.71 2.13
CA ASN A 63 -3.76 -6.23 1.03
C ASN A 63 -2.25 -6.15 1.31
N TYR A 64 -1.75 -5.00 1.80
CA TYR A 64 -0.32 -4.71 1.79
C TYR A 64 0.33 -4.73 3.17
N ILE A 65 -0.44 -4.42 4.23
CA ILE A 65 0.09 -4.33 5.59
C ILE A 65 -0.18 -5.62 6.36
N PHE A 66 -1.42 -6.06 6.49
CA PHE A 66 -1.80 -7.26 7.22
C PHE A 66 -1.69 -8.53 6.36
N LYS A 67 -1.77 -8.38 5.03
CA LYS A 67 -1.70 -9.49 4.06
C LYS A 67 -2.70 -10.58 4.40
N ASN A 68 -3.97 -10.22 4.44
CA ASN A 68 -5.05 -11.14 4.75
C ASN A 68 -5.00 -12.35 3.80
N ARG A 69 -4.99 -13.55 4.38
CA ARG A 69 -4.87 -14.81 3.62
C ARG A 69 -6.19 -15.27 3.02
N SER A 70 -7.32 -14.73 3.48
CA SER A 70 -8.62 -15.03 2.90
C SER A 70 -8.75 -14.30 1.57
N GLY A 71 -8.74 -15.02 0.45
CA GLY A 71 -8.89 -14.43 -0.88
C GLY A 71 -10.22 -13.72 -1.12
N GLU A 72 -11.19 -13.86 -0.21
CA GLU A 72 -12.57 -13.39 -0.33
C GLU A 72 -12.99 -12.47 0.81
N TRP A 73 -12.06 -12.01 1.66
CA TRP A 73 -12.37 -11.12 2.80
C TRP A 73 -13.20 -9.89 2.40
N TYR A 74 -13.02 -9.39 1.18
CA TYR A 74 -13.73 -8.21 0.68
C TYR A 74 -15.22 -8.43 0.48
N LEU A 75 -15.71 -9.68 0.40
CA LEU A 75 -17.11 -10.00 0.15
C LEU A 75 -18.02 -9.61 1.33
N SER A 76 -17.48 -9.40 2.54
CA SER A 76 -18.25 -8.84 3.65
C SER A 76 -18.48 -7.33 3.54
N HIS A 77 -17.84 -6.66 2.58
CA HIS A 77 -17.88 -5.20 2.43
C HIS A 77 -18.40 -4.76 1.06
N TRP A 78 -17.93 -5.41 -0.01
CA TRP A 78 -18.22 -4.99 -1.39
C TRP A 78 -18.41 -6.19 -2.32
N SER A 79 -19.13 -5.95 -3.42
CA SER A 79 -19.14 -6.89 -4.54
C SER A 79 -17.73 -7.05 -5.14
N LYS A 80 -17.47 -8.19 -5.79
CA LYS A 80 -16.21 -8.46 -6.48
C LYS A 80 -15.79 -7.34 -7.45
N GLY A 81 -16.71 -6.88 -8.30
CA GLY A 81 -16.40 -5.82 -9.26
C GLY A 81 -16.06 -4.49 -8.60
N THR A 82 -16.81 -4.11 -7.55
CA THR A 82 -16.55 -2.90 -6.76
C THR A 82 -15.20 -2.98 -6.07
N TYR A 83 -14.88 -4.12 -5.45
CA TYR A 83 -13.60 -4.35 -4.79
C TYR A 83 -12.43 -4.17 -5.74
N TYR A 84 -12.44 -4.80 -6.92
CA TYR A 84 -11.32 -4.70 -7.86
C TYR A 84 -11.13 -3.28 -8.43
N LYS A 85 -12.22 -2.50 -8.59
CA LYS A 85 -12.12 -1.07 -8.93
C LYS A 85 -11.41 -0.29 -7.82
N LYS A 86 -11.90 -0.40 -6.59
CA LYS A 86 -11.30 0.28 -5.43
C LYS A 86 -9.85 -0.15 -5.19
N LEU A 87 -9.55 -1.44 -5.34
CA LEU A 87 -8.18 -1.97 -5.24
C LEU A 87 -7.27 -1.31 -6.28
N ASN A 88 -7.71 -1.21 -7.54
CA ASN A 88 -6.97 -0.53 -8.57
C ASN A 88 -6.76 0.96 -8.24
N ASP A 89 -7.78 1.64 -7.74
CA ASP A 89 -7.71 3.06 -7.37
C ASP A 89 -6.69 3.27 -6.24
N VAL A 90 -6.77 2.48 -5.17
CA VAL A 90 -5.82 2.51 -4.04
C VAL A 90 -4.39 2.21 -4.49
N THR A 91 -4.21 1.21 -5.35
CA THR A 91 -2.90 0.88 -5.93
C THR A 91 -2.33 2.07 -6.70
N ASN A 92 -3.11 2.68 -7.58
CA ASN A 92 -2.64 3.83 -8.37
C ASN A 92 -2.38 5.06 -7.50
N LEU A 93 -3.21 5.29 -6.48
CA LEU A 93 -3.03 6.38 -5.52
C LEU A 93 -1.69 6.23 -4.78
N PHE A 94 -1.37 5.03 -4.30
CA PHE A 94 -0.11 4.79 -3.62
C PHE A 94 1.10 4.90 -4.57
N MET A 95 0.98 4.46 -5.82
CA MET A 95 2.05 4.64 -6.81
C MET A 95 2.35 6.13 -7.07
N ARG A 96 1.32 6.97 -7.18
CA ARG A 96 1.48 8.43 -7.30
C ARG A 96 2.13 9.02 -6.06
N PHE A 97 1.66 8.61 -4.89
CA PHE A 97 2.22 9.04 -3.61
C PHE A 97 3.71 8.69 -3.50
N ILE A 98 4.14 7.49 -3.88
CA ILE A 98 5.58 7.16 -3.90
C ILE A 98 6.33 8.07 -4.88
N ASN A 99 5.82 8.26 -6.10
CA ASN A 99 6.48 9.05 -7.14
C ASN A 99 6.62 10.54 -6.77
N GLU A 100 5.76 11.06 -5.91
CA GLU A 100 5.87 12.44 -5.42
C GLU A 100 6.92 12.59 -4.30
N TYR A 101 7.21 11.53 -3.56
CA TYR A 101 8.11 11.55 -2.40
C TYR A 101 9.50 10.95 -2.67
N TYR A 102 9.69 10.18 -3.77
CA TYR A 102 10.93 9.48 -4.15
C TYR A 102 11.26 9.64 -5.64
#